data_AF-D6XW69-F1
#
_entry.id   AF-D6XW69-F1
#
_cell.length_a   1.000
_cell.length_b   1.000
_cell.length_c   1.000
_cell.angle_alpha   90.00
_cell.angle_beta   90.00
_cell.angle_gamma   90.00
#
_symmetry.space_group_name_H-M   'P 1'
#
loop_
_entity.id
_entity.type
_entity.pdbx_description
1 polymer ?
#
loop_
_entity_poly.entity_id
_entity_poly.type
_entity_poly.pdbx_seq_one_letter_code
_entity_poly.pdbx_strand_id
1 'polypeptide(L)' 'MTNGVTGLYALDHEEDMEGLLEIEKAGTESSFFIESRFEWVLEDDMTIDFDQERHVYRLKSPNMMINPSLTVIKR' A
#
# COMPACT_ATOMS: atom_id res chain seq x y z
N MET A 1 11.20 11.33 13.97
CA MET A 1 10.32 10.15 14.06
C MET A 1 9.19 10.38 13.08
N THR A 2 9.32 9.87 11.87
CA THR A 2 8.31 10.04 10.83
C THR A 2 7.27 8.95 11.01
N ASN A 3 6.13 9.30 11.63
CA ASN A 3 4.98 8.42 11.86
C ASN A 3 4.24 8.13 10.53
N GLY A 4 4.94 7.59 9.54
CA GLY A 4 4.33 7.09 8.31
C GLY A 4 3.94 5.64 8.50
N VAL A 5 2.90 5.36 9.31
CA VAL A 5 2.30 4.03 9.32
C VAL A 5 1.46 3.91 8.04
N THR A 6 2.10 3.52 6.93
CA THR A 6 1.39 3.03 5.74
C THR A 6 0.85 1.65 6.08
N GLY A 7 -0.39 1.60 6.56
CA GLY A 7 -1.14 0.37 6.76
C GLY A 7 -1.84 -0.05 5.47
N LEU A 8 -2.03 -1.35 5.28
CA LEU A 8 -2.93 -1.87 4.27
C LEU A 8 -4.33 -1.96 4.91
N TYR A 9 -5.30 -1.25 4.33
CA TYR A 9 -6.68 -1.23 4.81
C TYR A 9 -7.56 -1.99 3.81
N ALA A 10 -8.45 -2.85 4.33
CA ALA A 10 -9.57 -3.33 3.55
C ALA A 10 -10.63 -2.22 3.50
N LEU A 11 -11.06 -1.86 2.29
CA LEU A 11 -12.14 -0.91 2.08
C LEU A 11 -13.42 -1.71 1.82
N ASP A 12 -14.42 -1.53 2.67
CA ASP A 12 -15.68 -2.29 2.59
C ASP A 12 -16.82 -1.46 1.95
N HIS A 13 -16.66 -0.14 1.83
CA HIS A 13 -17.69 0.78 1.34
C HIS A 13 -17.13 1.85 0.37
N GLU A 14 -17.92 2.20 -0.65
CA GLU A 14 -17.58 3.27 -1.62
C GLU A 14 -17.45 4.67 -0.96
N GLU A 15 -18.08 4.86 0.19
CA GLU A 15 -18.00 6.12 0.97
C GLU A 15 -16.58 6.38 1.52
N ASP A 16 -15.73 5.36 1.59
CA ASP A 16 -14.34 5.47 2.05
C ASP A 16 -13.36 5.92 0.95
N MET A 17 -13.86 6.27 -0.25
CA MET A 17 -13.01 6.59 -1.41
C MET A 17 -12.61 8.06 -1.53
N GLU A 18 -13.14 8.95 -0.68
CA GLU A 18 -12.77 10.37 -0.69
C GLU A 18 -11.28 10.55 -0.33
N GLY A 19 -10.54 11.26 -1.18
CA GLY A 19 -9.09 11.49 -0.97
C GLY A 19 -8.22 10.27 -1.26
N LEU A 20 -8.76 9.26 -1.96
CA LEU A 20 -8.02 8.12 -2.47
C LEU A 20 -7.77 8.26 -3.99
N LEU A 21 -6.61 7.79 -4.43
CA LEU A 21 -6.25 7.62 -5.84
C LEU A 21 -6.19 6.12 -6.13
N GLU A 22 -6.91 5.68 -7.16
CA GLU A 22 -6.79 4.31 -7.65
C GLU A 22 -5.44 4.12 -8.33
N ILE A 23 -4.76 3.02 -8.00
CA ILE A 23 -3.47 2.65 -8.59
C ILE A 23 -3.72 1.63 -9.69
N GLU A 24 -3.14 1.88 -10.87
CA GLU A 24 -3.10 0.87 -11.93
C GLU A 24 -2.31 -0.34 -11.46
N LYS A 25 -2.90 -1.53 -11.61
CA LYS A 25 -2.37 -2.77 -11.06
C LYS A 25 -2.25 -3.84 -12.14
N ALA A 26 -1.26 -4.71 -11.98
CA ALA A 26 -1.09 -5.89 -12.81
C ALA A 26 -1.26 -7.18 -11.97
N GLY A 27 -1.98 -8.16 -12.52
CA GLY A 27 -1.99 -9.53 -11.99
C GLY A 27 -2.95 -9.83 -10.84
N THR A 28 -3.90 -8.94 -10.52
CA THR A 28 -4.97 -9.23 -9.53
C THR A 28 -6.29 -8.55 -9.94
N GLU A 29 -7.43 -9.10 -9.48
CA GLU A 29 -8.75 -8.48 -9.66
C GLU A 29 -9.02 -7.35 -8.64
N SER A 30 -8.36 -7.36 -7.49
CA SER A 30 -8.60 -6.43 -6.37
C SER A 30 -8.09 -5.02 -6.62
N SER A 31 -8.93 -3.98 -6.55
CA SER A 31 -8.44 -2.58 -6.68
C SER A 31 -7.58 -2.15 -5.51
N PHE A 32 -6.55 -1.37 -5.84
CA PHE A 32 -5.62 -0.79 -4.87
C PHE A 32 -5.75 0.72 -4.92
N PHE A 33 -5.70 1.32 -3.74
CA PHE A 33 -5.83 2.76 -3.58
C PHE A 33 -4.73 3.27 -2.66
N ILE A 34 -4.34 4.52 -2.86
CA ILE A 34 -3.46 5.27 -1.97
C ILE A 34 -4.12 6.59 -1.61
N GLU A 35 -3.92 7.07 -0.38
CA GLU A 35 -4.35 8.42 -0.03
C GLU A 35 -3.61 9.44 -0.90
N SER A 36 -4.31 10.40 -1.51
CA SER A 36 -3.74 11.36 -2.47
C SER A 36 -2.57 12.15 -1.88
N ARG A 37 -2.55 12.39 -0.56
CA ARG A 37 -1.42 13.06 0.12
C ARG A 37 -0.10 12.29 0.08
N PHE A 38 -0.14 11.01 -0.29
CA PHE A 38 1.02 10.13 -0.44
C PHE A 38 1.32 9.79 -1.90
N GLU A 39 0.68 10.45 -2.87
CA GLU A 39 0.95 10.27 -4.30
C GLU A 39 2.43 10.44 -4.64
N TRP A 40 3.14 11.35 -3.95
CA TRP A 40 4.58 11.59 -4.13
C TRP A 40 5.47 10.38 -3.81
N VAL A 41 4.94 9.34 -3.16
CA VAL A 41 5.64 8.08 -2.85
C VAL A 41 5.46 7.04 -3.96
N LEU A 42 4.53 7.25 -4.89
CA LEU A 42 4.29 6.32 -5.99
C LEU A 42 5.49 6.30 -6.94
N GLU A 43 5.92 5.09 -7.30
CA GLU A 43 6.87 4.81 -8.37
C GLU A 43 6.20 3.91 -9.41
N ASP A 44 6.74 3.89 -10.64
CA ASP A 44 6.14 3.20 -11.79
C ASP A 44 5.88 1.71 -11.51
N ASP A 45 6.83 1.03 -10.88
CA ASP A 45 6.74 -0.38 -10.53
C ASP A 45 6.80 -0.52 -9.01
N MET A 46 5.68 -0.85 -8.38
CA MET A 46 5.66 -1.17 -6.95
C MET A 46 5.23 -2.61 -6.73
N THR A 47 5.78 -3.22 -5.68
CA THR A 47 5.45 -4.60 -5.31
C THR A 47 5.12 -4.66 -3.83
N ILE A 48 3.98 -5.28 -3.52
CA ILE A 48 3.68 -5.79 -2.19
C ILE A 48 4.08 -7.26 -2.15
N ASP A 49 5.05 -7.62 -1.32
CA ASP A 49 5.44 -9.01 -1.08
C ASP A 49 5.28 -9.41 0.39
N PHE A 50 5.34 -10.72 0.65
CA PHE A 50 5.26 -11.27 2.00
C PHE A 50 6.60 -11.87 2.41
N ASP A 51 7.16 -11.35 3.51
CA ASP A 51 8.36 -11.86 4.15
C ASP A 51 7.99 -13.04 5.06
N GLN A 52 8.37 -14.25 4.65
CA GLN A 52 8.01 -15.48 5.38
C GLN A 52 8.70 -15.61 6.74
N GLU A 53 9.92 -15.10 6.89
CA GLU A 53 10.67 -15.22 8.15
C GLU A 53 10.12 -14.27 9.21
N ARG A 54 9.77 -13.05 8.78
CA ARG A 54 9.27 -12.00 9.68
C ARG A 54 7.75 -11.98 9.78
N HIS A 55 7.05 -12.75 8.95
CA HIS A 55 5.59 -12.76 8.83
C HIS A 55 4.98 -11.36 8.61
N VAL A 56 5.58 -10.55 7.73
CA VAL A 56 5.12 -9.18 7.43
C VAL A 56 4.98 -8.95 5.93
N TYR A 57 4.05 -8.09 5.54
CA TYR A 57 4.01 -7.54 4.20
C TYR A 57 5.03 -6.41 4.05
N ARG A 58 5.56 -6.23 2.85
CA ARG A 58 6.51 -5.15 2.53
C ARG A 58 6.10 -4.47 1.24
N LEU A 59 6.27 -3.16 1.17
CA LEU A 59 6.11 -2.36 -0.05
C LEU A 59 7.47 -1.88 -0.50
N LYS A 60 7.78 -2.15 -1.75
CA LYS A 60 9.05 -1.79 -2.38
C LYS A 60 8.83 -1.32 -3.81
N SER A 61 9.75 -0.50 -4.29
CA SER A 61 9.98 -0.24 -5.71
C SER A 61 11.26 -0.96 -6.17
N PRO A 62 11.59 -0.97 -7.48
CA PRO A 62 12.89 -1.39 -7.98
C PRO A 62 14.06 -0.65 -7.32
N ASN A 63 13.83 0.61 -6.93
CA ASN A 63 14.88 1.50 -6.45
C ASN A 63 15.07 1.42 -4.93
N MET A 64 14.01 1.19 -4.17
CA MET A 64 14.08 1.21 -2.71
C MET A 64 12.99 0.42 -1.98
N MET A 65 13.27 0.11 -0.72
CA MET A 65 12.26 -0.36 0.22
C MET A 65 11.46 0.84 0.74
N ILE A 66 10.18 0.92 0.38
CA ILE A 66 9.28 2.02 0.76
C ILE A 66 8.75 1.80 2.19
N ASN A 67 8.27 0.58 2.47
CA ASN A 67 7.82 0.19 3.80
C ASN A 67 8.24 -1.27 4.10
N PRO A 68 9.18 -1.51 5.02
CA PRO A 68 9.69 -2.84 5.33
C PRO A 68 8.76 -3.67 6.25
N SER A 69 7.62 -3.12 6.69
CA SER A 69 6.69 -3.77 7.61
C SER A 69 5.29 -3.16 7.50
N LEU A 70 4.61 -3.41 6.38
CA LEU A 70 3.20 -3.08 6.23
C LEU A 70 2.36 -3.89 7.22
N THR A 71 1.61 -3.15 8.02
CA THR A 71 0.60 -3.72 8.91
C THR A 71 -0.73 -3.80 8.17
N VAL A 72 -1.36 -4.96 8.18
CA VAL A 72 -2.74 -5.10 7.70
C VAL A 72 -3.67 -4.66 8.83
N ILE A 73 -4.47 -3.64 8.57
CA ILE A 73 -5.39 -3.06 9.54
C ILE A 73 -6.80 -3.44 9.12
N LYS A 74 -7.45 -4.24 9.95
CA LYS A 74 -8.86 -4.58 9.80
C LYS A 74 -9.68 -3.54 10.55
N ARG A 75 -10.51 -2.78 9.84
CA ARG A 75 -11.53 -1.93 10.47
C ARG A 75 -12.79 -2.75 10.77
#